data_AF-A0A855KDK8-F1
#
_entry.id   AF-A0A855KDK8-F1
#
_cell.length_a   1.000
_cell.length_b   1.000
_cell.length_c   1.000
_cell.angle_alpha   90.00
_cell.angle_beta   90.00
_cell.angle_gamma   90.00
#
_symmetry.space_group_name_H-M   'P 1'
#
loop_
_entity.id
_entity.type
_entity.pdbx_description
1 polymer ?
#
loop_
_entity_poly.entity_id
_entity_poly.type
_entity_poly.pdbx_seq_one_letter_code
_entity_poly.pdbx_strand_id
1 'polypeptide(L)'
;MRQLLIGLAGRARTGKTTAATHLVNVHGFQSYAFADPLREGLMNIFNLSPCDFDGDRKEQPIGWLGRSARELMQSLGTEWGRNLVHPELWLLLAEQNLEFLGQTHDTATGFVISDLRFENEADFVRKRGGIVVHVLRPDATEVNPHVSESGIGIQDNDLVLHNDGALDELFGQLDEFFTALTARVDCDAA
;
A
#
# COMPACT_ATOMS: atom_id res chain seq x y z
N MET A 1 8.95 -21.55 -2.79
CA MET A 1 9.70 -20.36 -3.25
C MET A 1 9.60 -19.30 -2.18
N ARG A 2 10.60 -18.42 -2.03
CA ARG A 2 10.50 -17.29 -1.10
C ARG A 2 9.53 -16.28 -1.70
N GLN A 3 8.40 -16.02 -1.02
CA GLN A 3 7.42 -15.03 -1.45
C GLN A 3 8.06 -13.64 -1.49
N LEU A 4 7.90 -12.93 -2.61
CA LEU A 4 8.39 -11.56 -2.76
C LEU A 4 7.54 -10.59 -1.93
N LEU A 5 8.12 -9.47 -1.52
CA LEU A 5 7.41 -8.38 -0.87
C LEU A 5 7.71 -7.07 -1.57
N ILE A 6 6.68 -6.43 -2.12
CA ILE A 6 6.77 -5.13 -2.79
C ILE A 6 5.92 -4.14 -2.02
N GLY A 7 6.45 -2.96 -1.72
CA GLY A 7 5.70 -1.86 -1.13
C GLY A 7 5.55 -0.71 -2.13
N LEU A 8 4.34 -0.20 -2.32
CA LEU A 8 4.07 0.91 -3.23
C LEU A 8 3.95 2.23 -2.47
N ALA A 9 4.81 3.18 -2.81
CA ALA A 9 4.80 4.53 -2.30
C ALA A 9 4.46 5.53 -3.42
N GLY A 10 3.96 6.71 -3.05
CA GLY A 10 3.60 7.77 -4.00
C GLY A 10 2.33 8.50 -3.60
N ARG A 11 2.09 9.66 -4.21
CA ARG A 11 0.93 10.52 -3.88
C ARG A 11 -0.39 9.96 -4.38
N ALA A 12 -1.51 10.52 -3.91
CA ALA A 12 -2.81 10.22 -4.48
C ALA A 12 -2.82 10.46 -6.00
N ARG A 13 -3.50 9.60 -6.76
CA ARG A 13 -3.64 9.70 -8.23
C ARG A 13 -2.33 9.60 -9.04
N THR A 14 -1.26 9.05 -8.48
CA THR A 14 -0.03 8.73 -9.24
C THR A 14 -0.08 7.40 -9.98
N GLY A 15 -1.11 6.56 -9.76
CA GLY A 15 -1.24 5.24 -10.42
C GLY A 15 -0.88 4.04 -9.54
N LYS A 16 -0.62 4.23 -8.24
CA LYS A 16 -0.31 3.11 -7.31
C LYS A 16 -1.34 1.99 -7.32
N THR A 17 -2.64 2.32 -7.27
CA THR A 17 -3.70 1.32 -7.29
C THR A 17 -3.65 0.52 -8.60
N THR A 18 -3.44 1.20 -9.72
CA THR A 18 -3.28 0.56 -11.04
C THR A 18 -2.07 -0.37 -11.07
N ALA A 19 -0.93 0.06 -10.51
CA ALA A 19 0.27 -0.77 -10.39
C ALA A 19 0.05 -2.01 -9.50
N ALA A 20 -0.60 -1.85 -8.35
CA ALA A 20 -0.95 -2.96 -7.46
C ALA A 20 -1.86 -3.98 -8.17
N THR A 21 -2.90 -3.50 -8.87
CA THR A 21 -3.80 -4.35 -9.63
C THR A 21 -3.08 -5.13 -10.73
N HIS A 22 -2.11 -4.50 -11.42
CA HIS A 22 -1.30 -5.17 -12.43
C HIS A 22 -0.45 -6.30 -11.82
N LEU A 23 0.25 -6.02 -10.71
CA LEU A 23 1.04 -7.03 -9.99
C LEU A 23 0.20 -8.23 -9.53
N VAL A 24 -1.03 -7.98 -9.07
CA VAL A 24 -1.96 -9.05 -8.68
C VAL A 24 -2.41 -9.88 -9.89
N ASN A 25 -2.90 -9.21 -10.94
CA ASN A 25 -3.55 -9.88 -12.05
C ASN A 25 -2.58 -10.57 -13.03
N VAL A 26 -1.39 -10.00 -13.21
CA VAL A 26 -0.42 -10.48 -14.22
C VAL A 26 0.70 -11.29 -13.58
N HIS A 27 1.17 -10.88 -12.39
CA HIS A 27 2.34 -11.49 -11.73
C HIS A 27 1.99 -12.37 -10.53
N GLY A 28 0.71 -12.58 -10.23
CA GLY A 28 0.26 -13.52 -9.18
C GLY A 28 0.56 -13.06 -7.76
N PHE A 29 0.67 -11.75 -7.52
CA PHE A 29 0.77 -11.20 -6.18
C PHE A 29 -0.58 -11.22 -5.45
N GLN A 30 -0.54 -11.17 -4.13
CA GLN A 30 -1.69 -10.82 -3.29
C GLN A 30 -1.55 -9.38 -2.79
N SER A 31 -2.64 -8.62 -2.80
CA SER A 31 -2.64 -7.25 -2.28
C SER A 31 -2.88 -7.24 -0.78
N TYR A 32 -2.13 -6.39 -0.09
CA TYR A 32 -2.33 -6.06 1.32
C TYR A 32 -2.31 -4.53 1.47
N ALA A 33 -3.09 -3.99 2.39
CA ALA A 33 -2.99 -2.59 2.78
C ALA A 33 -3.02 -2.46 4.30
N PHE A 34 -2.15 -1.59 4.86
CA PHE A 34 -2.18 -1.30 6.30
C PHE A 34 -3.53 -0.71 6.73
N ALA A 35 -4.20 -0.03 5.81
CA ALA A 35 -5.51 0.57 6.04
C ALA A 35 -6.68 -0.43 6.01
N ASP A 36 -6.49 -1.69 5.59
CA ASP A 36 -7.59 -2.66 5.47
C ASP A 36 -8.31 -2.94 6.80
N PRO A 37 -7.60 -3.22 7.92
CA PRO A 37 -8.25 -3.45 9.21
C PRO A 37 -9.02 -2.23 9.72
N LEU A 38 -8.55 -1.01 9.39
CA LEU A 38 -9.23 0.22 9.77
C LEU A 38 -10.56 0.33 9.01
N ARG A 39 -10.52 0.10 7.69
CA ARG A 39 -11.71 0.12 6.84
C ARG A 39 -12.74 -0.90 7.30
N GLU A 40 -12.31 -2.14 7.48
CA GLU A 40 -13.17 -3.24 7.94
C GLU A 40 -13.77 -2.98 9.33
N GLY A 41 -12.96 -2.47 10.26
CA GLY A 41 -13.43 -2.09 11.60
C GLY A 41 -14.49 -0.99 11.54
N LEU A 42 -14.23 0.08 10.78
CA LEU A 42 -15.17 1.19 10.62
C LEU A 42 -16.47 0.76 9.92
N MET A 43 -16.38 -0.11 8.91
CA MET A 43 -17.56 -0.70 8.27
C MET A 43 -18.46 -1.42 9.27
N ASN A 44 -17.87 -2.26 10.12
CA ASN A 44 -18.63 -3.03 11.11
C ASN A 44 -19.18 -2.17 12.25
N ILE A 45 -18.42 -1.17 12.72
CA ILE A 45 -18.82 -0.31 13.85
C ILE A 45 -19.93 0.66 13.44
N PHE A 46 -19.80 1.29 12.27
CA PHE A 46 -20.69 2.36 11.82
C PHE A 46 -21.73 1.91 10.79
N ASN A 47 -21.76 0.60 10.48
CA ASN A 47 -22.61 0.00 9.44
C ASN A 47 -22.43 0.69 8.08
N LEU A 48 -21.16 0.90 7.70
CA LEU A 48 -20.78 1.48 6.42
C LEU A 48 -20.51 0.39 5.40
N SER A 49 -20.68 0.73 4.14
CA SER A 49 -20.42 -0.15 3.00
C SER A 49 -19.07 0.17 2.35
N PRO A 50 -18.51 -0.73 1.52
CA PRO A 50 -17.26 -0.46 0.80
C PRO A 50 -17.30 0.83 -0.02
N CYS A 51 -18.44 1.17 -0.62
CA CYS A 51 -18.56 2.37 -1.45
C CYS A 51 -18.48 3.68 -0.67
N ASP A 52 -18.60 3.65 0.66
CA ASP A 52 -18.37 4.83 1.51
C ASP A 52 -16.88 5.16 1.62
N PHE A 53 -15.98 4.25 1.26
CA PHE A 53 -14.53 4.44 1.29
C PHE A 53 -13.91 4.73 -0.08
N ASP A 54 -14.74 4.84 -1.12
CA ASP A 54 -14.34 5.00 -2.50
C ASP A 54 -14.77 6.35 -3.10
N GLY A 55 -14.06 6.74 -4.16
CA GLY A 55 -14.38 7.93 -4.96
C GLY A 55 -14.52 9.21 -4.13
N ASP A 56 -15.55 9.99 -4.44
CA ASP A 56 -15.87 11.23 -3.72
C ASP A 56 -16.59 10.98 -2.40
N ARG A 57 -17.28 9.84 -2.25
CA ARG A 57 -18.08 9.53 -1.05
C ARG A 57 -17.25 9.48 0.22
N LYS A 58 -16.02 8.99 0.13
CA LYS A 58 -15.11 8.92 1.29
C LYS A 58 -14.75 10.29 1.88
N GLU A 59 -14.86 11.35 1.09
CA GLU A 59 -14.60 12.72 1.53
C GLU A 59 -15.89 13.43 1.97
N GLN A 60 -17.07 12.84 1.74
CA GLN A 60 -18.35 13.41 2.15
C GLN A 60 -18.72 13.01 3.58
N PRO A 61 -19.27 13.92 4.40
CA PRO A 61 -19.78 13.58 5.72
C PRO A 61 -20.92 12.55 5.65
N ILE A 62 -20.84 11.54 6.52
CA ILE A 62 -21.95 10.61 6.77
C ILE A 62 -23.02 11.38 7.54
N GLY A 63 -24.24 11.45 6.98
CA GLY A 63 -25.25 12.43 7.39
C GLY A 63 -25.59 12.47 8.89
N TRP A 64 -25.65 11.32 9.56
CA TRP A 64 -25.95 11.26 11.00
C TRP A 64 -24.72 11.40 11.90
N LEU A 65 -23.53 11.17 11.36
CA LEU A 65 -22.27 11.17 12.10
C LEU A 65 -21.55 12.53 12.01
N GLY A 66 -21.82 13.29 10.94
CA GLY A 66 -21.16 14.58 10.68
C GLY A 66 -19.68 14.47 10.34
N ARG A 67 -19.18 13.24 10.10
CA ARG A 67 -17.81 12.94 9.72
C ARG A 67 -17.77 12.07 8.48
N SER A 68 -16.77 12.29 7.64
CA SER A 68 -16.50 11.50 6.45
C SER A 68 -15.72 10.23 6.78
N ALA A 69 -15.78 9.22 5.91
CA ALA A 69 -14.98 8.01 6.06
C ALA A 69 -13.47 8.33 6.11
N ARG A 70 -13.02 9.33 5.35
CA ARG A 70 -11.64 9.84 5.38
C ARG A 70 -11.22 10.29 6.77
N GLU A 71 -12.03 11.16 7.41
CA GLU A 71 -11.73 11.68 8.74
C GLU A 71 -11.71 10.55 9.78
N LEU A 72 -12.62 9.58 9.68
CA LEU A 72 -12.65 8.42 10.57
C LEU A 72 -11.40 7.56 10.41
N MET A 73 -10.97 7.29 9.17
CA MET A 73 -9.74 6.53 8.92
C MET A 73 -8.49 7.25 9.43
N GLN A 74 -8.40 8.57 9.23
CA GLN A 74 -7.25 9.36 9.69
C GLN A 74 -7.15 9.41 11.21
N SER A 75 -8.26 9.69 11.90
CA SER A 75 -8.34 9.74 13.36
C SER A 75 -8.08 8.37 13.99
N LEU A 76 -8.75 7.31 13.53
CA LEU A 76 -8.54 5.96 14.03
C LEU A 76 -7.10 5.50 13.77
N GLY A 77 -6.59 5.74 12.57
CA GLY A 77 -5.26 5.33 12.13
C GLY A 77 -4.13 6.02 12.89
N THR A 78 -4.21 7.34 13.04
CA THR A 78 -3.09 8.15 13.54
C THR A 78 -3.29 8.55 14.99
N GLU A 79 -4.39 9.25 15.28
CA GLU A 79 -4.62 9.82 16.61
C GLU A 79 -4.85 8.72 17.64
N TRP A 80 -5.77 7.79 17.37
CA TRP A 80 -6.01 6.70 18.31
C TRP A 80 -4.93 5.61 18.19
N GLY A 81 -4.75 5.03 17.00
CA GLY A 81 -3.88 3.88 16.81
C GLY A 81 -2.42 4.18 17.13
N ARG A 82 -1.79 5.09 16.36
CA ARG A 82 -0.36 5.38 16.52
C ARG A 82 -0.04 6.15 17.79
N ASN A 83 -0.81 7.20 18.11
CA ASN A 83 -0.44 8.09 19.22
C ASN A 83 -0.89 7.59 20.59
N LEU A 84 -2.03 6.88 20.70
CA LEU A 84 -2.57 6.46 21.99
C LEU A 84 -2.39 4.96 22.29
N VAL A 85 -2.37 4.09 21.28
CA VAL A 85 -2.22 2.64 21.48
C VAL A 85 -0.77 2.20 21.32
N HIS A 86 -0.20 2.31 20.12
CA HIS A 86 1.18 1.94 19.85
C HIS A 86 1.67 2.55 18.51
N PRO A 87 2.85 3.18 18.44
CA PRO A 87 3.35 3.85 17.21
C PRO A 87 3.52 2.89 16.02
N GLU A 88 3.76 1.60 16.31
CA GLU A 88 3.89 0.53 15.32
C GLU A 88 2.67 -0.40 15.25
N LEU A 89 1.52 -0.01 15.81
CA LEU A 89 0.32 -0.87 15.88
C LEU A 89 0.00 -1.57 14.55
N TRP A 90 -0.04 -0.81 13.46
CA TRP A 90 -0.39 -1.32 12.13
C TRP A 90 0.71 -2.21 11.54
N LEU A 91 1.97 -2.00 11.92
CA LEU A 91 3.08 -2.86 11.53
C LEU A 91 3.02 -4.20 12.25
N LEU A 92 2.76 -4.19 13.56
CA LEU A 92 2.59 -5.40 14.37
C LEU A 92 1.40 -6.25 13.89
N LEU A 93 0.32 -5.59 13.44
CA LEU A 93 -0.82 -6.27 12.85
C LEU A 93 -0.49 -6.81 11.45
N ALA A 94 0.21 -6.04 10.62
CA ALA A 94 0.63 -6.48 9.30
C ALA A 94 1.58 -7.68 9.35
N GLU A 95 2.46 -7.76 10.34
CA GLU A 95 3.33 -8.91 10.56
C GLU A 95 2.52 -10.20 10.73
N GLN A 96 1.55 -10.19 11.63
CA GLN A 96 0.68 -11.35 11.88
C GLN A 96 -0.16 -11.70 10.65
N ASN A 97 -0.72 -10.68 9.98
CA ASN A 97 -1.58 -10.89 8.82
C ASN A 97 -0.81 -11.44 7.61
N LEU A 98 0.39 -10.90 7.32
CA LEU A 98 1.22 -11.37 6.22
C LEU A 98 1.77 -12.77 6.48
N GLU A 99 2.10 -13.12 7.73
CA GLU A 99 2.49 -14.49 8.08
C GLU A 99 1.35 -15.47 7.82
N PHE A 100 0.14 -15.16 8.29
CA PHE A 100 -1.03 -15.99 8.05
C PHE A 100 -1.35 -16.12 6.55
N LEU A 101 -1.38 -14.99 5.83
CA LEU A 101 -1.63 -14.98 4.38
C LEU A 101 -0.55 -15.74 3.62
N GLY A 102 0.71 -15.66 4.04
CA GLY A 102 1.82 -16.41 3.44
C GLY A 102 1.61 -17.92 3.52
N GLN A 103 1.03 -18.40 4.63
CA GLN A 103 0.69 -19.81 4.83
C GLN A 103 -0.54 -20.23 4.01
N THR A 104 -1.56 -19.38 3.88
CA THR A 104 -2.77 -19.72 3.12
C THR A 104 -2.64 -19.52 1.61
N HIS A 105 -1.67 -18.71 1.18
CA HIS A 105 -1.37 -18.41 -0.23
C HIS A 105 0.05 -18.87 -0.61
N ASP A 106 0.39 -20.12 -0.29
CA ASP A 106 1.70 -20.74 -0.54
C ASP A 106 2.12 -20.77 -2.02
N THR A 107 1.15 -20.67 -2.93
CA THR A 107 1.34 -20.60 -4.38
C THR A 107 1.47 -19.18 -4.94
N ALA A 108 1.25 -18.14 -4.12
CA ALA A 108 1.41 -16.77 -4.57
C ALA A 108 2.88 -16.42 -4.81
N THR A 109 3.13 -15.61 -5.83
CA THR A 109 4.46 -15.07 -6.12
C THR A 109 4.99 -14.22 -4.97
N GLY A 110 4.09 -13.49 -4.31
CA GLY A 110 4.42 -12.58 -3.23
C GLY A 110 3.25 -11.70 -2.81
N PHE A 111 3.57 -10.68 -2.00
CA PHE A 111 2.63 -9.70 -1.50
C PHE A 111 3.01 -8.28 -1.97
N VAL A 112 2.00 -7.51 -2.35
CA VAL A 112 2.13 -6.08 -2.63
C VAL A 112 1.41 -5.28 -1.55
N ILE A 113 2.16 -4.49 -0.79
CA ILE A 113 1.63 -3.51 0.16
C ILE A 113 1.32 -2.23 -0.61
N SER A 114 0.03 -1.94 -0.77
CA SER A 114 -0.44 -0.94 -1.73
C SER A 114 -0.46 0.52 -1.24
N ASP A 115 -0.29 0.75 0.07
CA ASP A 115 -0.58 2.02 0.72
C ASP A 115 0.52 2.52 1.68
N LEU A 116 1.80 2.38 1.30
CA LEU A 116 2.89 2.95 2.10
C LEU A 116 2.74 4.48 2.20
N ARG A 117 2.69 4.97 3.45
CA ARG A 117 2.48 6.37 3.81
C ARG A 117 3.50 6.91 4.81
N PHE A 118 4.13 6.04 5.58
CA PHE A 118 5.10 6.41 6.62
C PHE A 118 6.45 5.72 6.43
N GLU A 119 7.55 6.36 6.84
CA GLU A 119 8.90 5.78 6.74
C GLU A 119 9.03 4.43 7.42
N ASN A 120 8.40 4.27 8.60
CA ASN A 120 8.46 2.99 9.31
C ASN A 120 7.75 1.85 8.55
N GLU A 121 6.77 2.16 7.69
CA GLU A 121 6.13 1.18 6.81
C GLU A 121 7.03 0.79 5.63
N ALA A 122 7.74 1.75 5.05
CA ALA A 122 8.74 1.45 4.03
C ALA A 122 9.91 0.65 4.63
N ASP A 123 10.38 1.01 5.81
CA ASP A 123 11.40 0.26 6.53
C ASP A 123 10.95 -1.15 6.90
N PHE A 124 9.66 -1.34 7.23
CA PHE A 124 9.07 -2.66 7.45
C PHE A 124 9.19 -3.56 6.20
N VAL A 125 9.03 -3.00 5.00
CA VAL A 125 9.24 -3.73 3.73
C VAL A 125 10.73 -4.01 3.53
N ARG A 126 11.58 -2.98 3.62
CA ARG A 126 13.04 -3.07 3.39
C ARG A 126 13.70 -4.09 4.32
N LYS A 127 13.39 -4.07 5.62
CA LYS A 127 13.95 -4.98 6.63
C LYS A 127 13.62 -6.45 6.39
N ARG A 128 12.56 -6.76 5.64
CA ARG A 128 12.20 -8.13 5.23
C ARG A 128 12.85 -8.56 3.91
N GLY A 129 13.73 -7.73 3.36
CA GLY A 129 14.31 -7.93 2.04
C GLY A 129 13.31 -7.66 0.91
N GLY A 130 12.20 -6.97 1.21
CA GLY A 130 11.28 -6.47 0.21
C GLY A 130 11.79 -5.18 -0.45
N ILE A 131 11.07 -4.73 -1.48
CA ILE A 131 11.46 -3.58 -2.29
C ILE A 131 10.35 -2.55 -2.27
N VAL A 132 10.74 -1.29 -2.05
CA VAL A 132 9.84 -0.15 -2.14
C VAL A 132 9.90 0.41 -3.56
N VAL A 133 8.74 0.55 -4.19
CA VAL A 133 8.57 1.14 -5.51
C VAL A 133 7.83 2.48 -5.36
N HIS A 134 8.49 3.56 -5.73
CA HIS A 134 7.94 4.91 -5.72
C HIS A 134 7.30 5.22 -7.07
N VAL A 135 5.97 5.35 -7.08
CA VAL A 135 5.21 5.74 -8.26
C VAL A 135 5.09 7.25 -8.30
N LEU A 136 5.87 7.88 -9.18
CA LEU A 136 5.95 9.32 -9.35
C LEU A 136 5.15 9.77 -10.57
N ARG A 137 4.45 10.89 -10.42
CA ARG A 137 3.79 11.59 -11.52
C ARG A 137 4.09 13.09 -11.38
N PRO A 138 4.69 13.75 -12.38
CA PRO A 138 5.13 15.15 -12.27
C PRO A 138 4.04 16.12 -11.83
N ASP A 139 2.80 15.89 -12.30
CA ASP A 139 1.66 16.78 -12.05
C ASP A 139 0.82 16.41 -10.82
N ALA A 140 1.31 15.50 -9.96
CA ALA A 140 0.55 15.09 -8.78
C ALA A 140 0.53 16.21 -7.73
N THR A 141 -0.61 16.89 -7.63
CA THR A 141 -0.88 17.93 -6.63
C THR A 141 -1.01 17.37 -5.23
N GLU A 142 -0.60 18.16 -4.25
CA GLU A 142 -0.83 17.89 -2.83
C GLU A 142 -2.32 18.12 -2.52
N VAL A 143 -3.03 17.05 -2.16
CA VAL A 143 -4.50 17.09 -2.01
C VAL A 143 -4.91 17.26 -0.55
N ASN A 144 -4.04 16.96 0.42
CA ASN A 144 -4.39 16.98 1.84
C ASN A 144 -3.14 17.15 2.73
N PRO A 145 -3.12 18.09 3.70
CA PRO A 145 -1.96 18.36 4.56
C PRO A 145 -1.76 17.39 5.72
N HIS A 146 -2.54 16.31 5.83
CA HIS A 146 -2.41 15.32 6.91
C HIS A 146 -1.06 14.59 6.85
N VAL A 147 -0.46 14.26 8.00
CA VAL A 147 0.88 13.63 8.09
C VAL A 147 1.01 12.34 7.27
N SER A 148 -0.09 11.58 7.13
CA SER A 148 -0.17 10.37 6.31
C SER A 148 -0.12 10.61 4.80
N GLU A 149 0.04 11.86 4.37
CA GLU A 149 0.11 12.30 2.96
C GLU A 149 1.45 12.99 2.64
N SER A 150 2.36 13.13 3.63
CA SER A 150 3.68 13.76 3.47
C SER A 150 4.62 13.00 2.52
N GLY A 151 4.32 11.73 2.24
CA GLY A 151 5.13 10.86 1.39
C GLY A 151 6.30 10.21 2.16
N ILE A 152 7.09 9.44 1.42
CA ILE A 152 8.23 8.66 1.91
C ILE A 152 9.43 9.01 1.03
N GLY A 153 10.60 9.17 1.65
CA GLY A 153 11.86 9.39 0.98
C GLY A 153 12.31 8.18 0.16
N ILE A 154 12.86 8.46 -1.02
CA ILE A 154 13.49 7.46 -1.89
C ILE A 154 14.85 7.11 -1.31
N GLN A 155 15.13 5.83 -1.10
CA GLN A 155 16.42 5.30 -0.67
C GLN A 155 17.13 4.55 -1.81
N ASP A 156 18.43 4.30 -1.66
CA ASP A 156 19.30 3.77 -2.73
C ASP A 156 18.85 2.41 -3.31
N ASN A 157 18.16 1.59 -2.51
CA ASN A 157 17.67 0.27 -2.93
C ASN A 157 16.19 0.27 -3.34
N ASP A 158 15.56 1.44 -3.34
CA ASP A 158 14.18 1.59 -3.81
C ASP A 158 14.16 1.70 -5.34
N LEU A 159 13.04 1.31 -5.94
CA LEU A 159 12.80 1.51 -7.37
C LEU A 159 11.92 2.75 -7.56
N VAL A 160 12.14 3.45 -8.66
CA VAL A 160 11.32 4.61 -9.04
C VAL A 160 10.63 4.28 -10.35
N LEU A 161 9.31 4.41 -10.34
CA LEU A 161 8.48 4.26 -11.51
C LEU A 161 7.93 5.62 -11.91
N HIS A 162 8.14 6.00 -13.16
CA HIS A 162 7.62 7.24 -13.73
C HIS A 162 6.32 6.96 -14.48
N ASN A 163 5.22 7.57 -14.01
CA ASN A 163 3.90 7.50 -14.65
C ASN A 163 3.56 8.84 -15.30
N ASP A 164 4.32 9.18 -16.34
CA ASP A 164 4.22 10.38 -17.15
C ASP A 164 3.69 10.13 -18.58
N GLY A 165 3.49 8.87 -18.95
CA GLY A 165 3.05 8.47 -20.29
C GLY A 165 1.82 7.57 -20.31
N ALA A 166 1.82 6.61 -21.24
CA ALA A 166 0.69 5.71 -21.45
C ALA A 166 0.65 4.58 -20.41
N LEU A 167 -0.53 3.99 -20.22
CA LEU A 167 -0.73 2.91 -19.25
C LEU A 167 0.08 1.65 -19.59
N ASP A 168 0.34 1.40 -20.87
CA ASP A 168 1.20 0.29 -21.31
C ASP A 168 2.68 0.51 -20.95
N GLU A 169 3.13 1.78 -20.90
CA GLU A 169 4.51 2.12 -20.49
C GLU A 169 4.70 1.94 -18.98
N LEU A 170 3.67 2.25 -18.19
CA LEU A 170 3.62 1.94 -16.75
C LEU A 170 3.74 0.43 -16.52
N PHE A 171 3.00 -0.38 -17.28
CA PHE A 171 3.03 -1.83 -17.16
C PHE A 171 4.36 -2.42 -17.62
N GLY A 172 4.91 -1.95 -18.74
CA GLY A 172 6.23 -2.37 -19.22
C GLY A 172 7.34 -2.15 -18.18
N GLN A 173 7.37 -0.97 -17.53
CA GLN A 173 8.31 -0.70 -16.44
C GLN A 173 8.15 -1.67 -15.25
N LEU A 174 6.90 -1.96 -14.85
CA LEU A 174 6.64 -2.93 -13.77
C LEU A 174 7.08 -4.35 -14.14
N ASP A 175 6.85 -4.76 -15.39
CA ASP A 175 7.20 -6.08 -15.90
C ASP A 175 8.72 -6.27 -15.97
N GLU A 176 9.46 -5.24 -16.38
CA GLU A 176 10.92 -5.22 -16.38
C GLU A 176 11.48 -5.32 -14.96
N PHE A 177 10.95 -4.53 -14.02
CA PHE A 177 11.33 -4.63 -12.62
C PHE A 177 11.07 -6.02 -12.08
N PHE A 178 9.88 -6.58 -12.30
CA PHE A 178 9.54 -7.91 -11.82
C PHE A 178 10.46 -9.01 -12.39
N THR A 179 10.77 -8.94 -13.68
CA THR A 179 11.70 -9.87 -14.34
C THR A 179 13.10 -9.80 -13.72
N ALA A 180 13.60 -8.60 -13.44
CA ALA A 180 14.90 -8.42 -12.78
C ALA A 180 14.90 -8.96 -11.33
N LEU A 181 13.80 -8.78 -10.60
CA LEU A 181 13.66 -9.24 -9.22
C LEU A 181 13.59 -10.76 -9.11
N THR A 182 12.81 -11.40 -9.99
CA THR A 182 12.70 -12.87 -10.02
C THR A 182 14.03 -13.51 -10.42
N ALA A 183 14.71 -12.99 -11.44
CA ALA A 183 16.03 -13.48 -11.84
C ALA A 183 17.06 -13.43 -10.70
N ARG A 184 17.03 -12.36 -9.88
CA ARG A 184 17.91 -12.24 -8.72
C ARG A 184 17.62 -13.29 -7.64
N VAL A 185 16.35 -13.55 -7.35
CA VAL A 185 15.95 -14.57 -6.37
C VAL A 185 16.36 -15.96 -6.81
N ASP A 186 16.23 -16.26 -8.10
CA ASP A 186 16.65 -17.55 -8.66
C ASP A 186 18.18 -17.73 -8.61
N CYS A 187 18.96 -16.66 -8.84
CA CYS A 187 20.42 -16.69 -8.67
C CYS A 187 20.85 -16.88 -7.21
N ASP A 188 20.19 -16.24 -6.25
CA ASP A 188 20.52 -16.37 -4.82
C ASP A 188 20.11 -17.74 -4.23
N ALA A 189 19.24 -18.48 -4.91
CA ALA A 189 18.76 -19.81 -4.51
C ALA A 189 19.58 -20.98 -5.10
N ALA A 190 20.48 -20.71 -6.05
CA ALA A 190 21.33 -21.68 -6.74
C ALA A 190 22.70 -21.83 -6.08
#